data_AF-A0A2J8PFX4-F1
#
_entry.id   AF-A0A2J8PFX4-F1
#
_cell.length_a   1.000
_cell.length_b   1.000
_cell.length_c   1.000
_cell.angle_alpha   90.00
_cell.angle_beta   90.00
_cell.angle_gamma   90.00
#
_symmetry.space_group_name_H-M   'P 1'
#
loop_
_entity.id
_entity.type
_entity.pdbx_description
1 polymer ?
#
loop_
_entity_poly.entity_id
_entity_poly.type
_entity_poly.pdbx_seq_one_letter_code
_entity_poly.pdbx_strand_id
1 'polypeptide(L)'
;RSAKKTKKGAKEKTPDEKKDEIEKIKAYPYMEGEPEDDVYLKRLYPRQIYEVEKAVHLLKKFQILDFTSPKQSVYLDLTLDMALGKKKNVEPFTSVLSLPYPFASEINKVAVFTENASEVKIAEENGAAFAGGTSLIQKIWDDEIVADFYVAVPEIMPELNRLRKKLNKKYPKLSRNSIGRDIPKMLELFKNGHEIKVDEERENFLQTKIATVPLWYMLSFVVQQVKVYY
;
A
#
# COMPACT_ATOMS: atom_id res chain seq x y z
N ARG A 1 -30.41 14.28 78.05
CA ARG A 1 -31.08 13.01 77.64
C ARG A 1 -31.39 13.14 76.15
N SER A 2 -30.53 12.57 75.28
CA SER A 2 -30.81 11.39 74.40
C SER A 2 -31.79 11.70 73.25
N ALA A 3 -31.56 11.42 71.96
CA ALA A 3 -30.55 10.60 71.30
C ALA A 3 -30.49 10.88 69.77
N LYS A 4 -29.28 10.71 69.21
CA LYS A 4 -28.91 10.27 67.85
C LYS A 4 -30.02 9.94 66.83
N LYS A 5 -29.86 10.48 65.61
CA LYS A 5 -29.91 9.69 64.36
C LYS A 5 -28.81 10.15 63.37
N THR A 6 -27.91 9.21 63.07
CA THR A 6 -26.82 9.26 62.09
C THR A 6 -27.19 8.48 60.81
N LYS A 7 -26.46 8.78 59.72
CA LYS A 7 -26.30 8.07 58.41
C LYS A 7 -27.28 8.52 57.31
N LYS A 8 -26.91 8.75 56.05
CA LYS A 8 -25.89 8.22 55.11
C LYS A 8 -25.42 9.40 54.22
N GLY A 9 -24.13 9.66 53.95
CA GLY A 9 -23.17 8.75 53.34
C GLY A 9 -23.33 8.79 51.81
N ALA A 10 -22.62 9.71 51.16
CA ALA A 10 -22.48 9.75 49.71
C ALA A 10 -21.99 8.38 49.22
N LYS A 11 -22.80 7.69 48.41
CA LYS A 11 -22.37 6.45 47.75
C LYS A 11 -21.40 6.84 46.64
N GLU A 12 -20.11 6.69 46.89
CA GLU A 12 -19.14 6.50 45.83
C GLU A 12 -19.56 5.28 44.99
N LYS A 13 -19.86 5.51 43.71
CA LYS A 13 -20.10 4.45 42.73
C LYS A 13 -18.88 3.55 42.64
N THR A 14 -19.12 2.25 42.66
CA THR A 14 -18.07 1.22 42.54
C THR A 14 -17.35 1.31 41.19
N PRO A 15 -16.09 0.85 41.08
CA PRO A 15 -15.30 0.94 39.86
C PRO A 15 -15.94 0.21 38.66
N ASP A 16 -16.75 -0.82 38.89
CA ASP A 16 -17.47 -1.53 37.83
C ASP A 16 -18.67 -0.73 37.31
N GLU A 17 -19.44 -0.04 38.16
CA GLU A 17 -20.51 0.87 37.72
C GLU A 17 -19.97 2.04 36.88
N LYS A 18 -18.75 2.51 37.16
CA LYS A 18 -18.07 3.54 36.36
C LYS A 18 -17.59 3.01 35.00
N LYS A 19 -17.15 1.75 34.92
CA LYS A 19 -16.79 1.11 33.65
C LYS A 19 -18.01 0.92 32.76
N ASP A 20 -19.13 0.49 33.32
CA ASP A 20 -20.39 0.30 32.59
C ASP A 20 -20.97 1.63 32.05
N GLU A 21 -20.83 2.73 32.79
CA GLU A 21 -21.19 4.06 32.31
C GLU A 21 -20.25 4.54 31.20
N ILE A 22 -18.93 4.30 31.32
CA ILE A 22 -17.95 4.60 30.26
C ILE A 22 -18.20 3.75 29.01
N GLU A 23 -18.59 2.49 29.15
CA GLU A 23 -18.94 1.60 28.05
C GLU A 23 -20.27 1.98 27.38
N LYS A 24 -21.27 2.44 28.14
CA LYS A 24 -22.50 3.03 27.59
C LYS A 24 -22.24 4.35 26.85
N ILE A 25 -21.29 5.17 27.32
CA ILE A 25 -20.84 6.39 26.61
C ILE A 25 -20.09 6.04 25.30
N LYS A 26 -19.62 4.80 25.12
CA LYS A 26 -19.01 4.34 23.85
C LYS A 26 -20.04 3.87 22.82
N ALA A 27 -21.30 3.68 23.22
CA ALA A 27 -22.39 3.23 22.35
C ALA A 27 -23.37 4.37 22.07
N TYR A 28 -22.90 5.49 21.52
CA TYR A 28 -23.82 6.44 20.89
C TYR A 28 -24.31 5.80 19.58
N PRO A 29 -25.61 5.50 19.42
CA PRO A 29 -26.14 5.26 18.09
C PRO A 29 -25.86 6.53 17.25
N TYR A 30 -25.44 6.35 16.01
CA TYR A 30 -25.25 7.48 15.10
C TYR A 30 -26.56 8.30 15.04
N MET A 31 -26.43 9.62 15.01
CA MET A 31 -27.57 10.51 14.81
C MET A 31 -28.26 10.18 13.48
N GLU A 32 -29.59 10.21 13.47
CA GLU A 32 -30.37 10.03 12.25
C GLU A 32 -30.23 11.28 11.37
N GLY A 33 -29.62 11.13 10.18
CA GLY A 33 -29.49 12.19 9.19
C GLY A 33 -28.06 12.59 8.83
N GLU A 34 -27.93 13.43 7.80
CA GLU A 34 -26.67 14.11 7.46
C GLU A 34 -26.46 15.32 8.38
N PRO A 35 -25.21 15.71 8.68
CA PRO A 35 -24.94 16.90 9.48
C PRO A 35 -25.47 18.15 8.77
N GLU A 36 -26.26 18.96 9.49
CA GLU A 36 -26.81 20.22 8.97
C GLU A 36 -25.73 21.30 8.80
N ASP A 37 -24.71 21.27 9.66
CA ASP A 37 -23.61 22.23 9.67
C ASP A 37 -22.33 21.68 9.02
N ASP A 38 -21.51 22.58 8.47
CA ASP A 38 -20.18 22.28 7.94
C ASP A 38 -19.22 21.75 9.02
N VAL A 39 -19.47 22.08 10.30
CA VAL A 39 -18.65 21.67 11.45
C VAL A 39 -19.48 20.77 12.37
N TYR A 40 -19.16 19.49 12.37
CA TYR A 40 -19.86 18.49 13.18
C TYR A 40 -18.88 17.51 13.86
N LEU A 41 -19.35 16.87 14.93
CA LEU A 41 -18.55 15.88 15.64
C LEU A 41 -18.57 14.55 14.89
N LYS A 42 -17.42 14.16 14.33
CA LYS A 42 -17.23 12.91 13.55
C LYS A 42 -17.67 11.63 14.27
N ARG A 43 -17.73 11.62 15.62
CA ARG A 43 -18.21 10.47 16.40
C ARG A 43 -19.73 10.30 16.36
N LEU A 44 -20.48 11.37 16.11
CA LEU A 44 -21.94 11.36 16.15
C LEU A 44 -22.59 10.95 14.83
N TYR A 45 -21.86 11.05 13.72
CA TYR A 45 -22.36 10.75 12.38
C TYR A 45 -21.58 9.59 11.75
N PRO A 46 -22.22 8.78 10.88
CA PRO A 46 -21.51 7.74 10.16
C PRO A 46 -20.46 8.36 9.23
N ARG A 47 -19.44 7.57 8.87
CA ARG A 47 -18.44 8.03 7.89
C ARG A 47 -19.12 8.31 6.56
N GLN A 48 -19.01 9.53 6.06
CA GLN A 48 -19.50 9.89 4.74
C GLN A 48 -18.75 9.10 3.67
N ILE A 49 -19.50 8.55 2.71
CA ILE A 49 -18.96 7.82 1.56
C ILE A 49 -18.98 8.78 0.38
N TYR A 50 -17.81 9.04 -0.19
CA TYR A 50 -17.69 9.90 -1.37
C TYR A 50 -17.36 9.08 -2.60
N GLU A 51 -17.86 9.55 -3.74
CA GLU A 51 -17.36 9.13 -5.04
C GLU A 51 -15.91 9.55 -5.22
N VAL A 52 -15.14 8.79 -6.01
CA VAL A 52 -13.71 9.00 -6.22
C VAL A 52 -13.42 10.44 -6.66
N GLU A 53 -14.22 10.99 -7.57
CA GLU A 53 -14.04 12.35 -8.09
C GLU A 53 -14.21 13.41 -6.99
N LYS A 54 -15.27 13.29 -6.18
CA LYS A 54 -15.53 14.19 -5.05
C LYS A 54 -14.43 14.09 -3.99
N ALA A 55 -13.98 12.87 -3.67
CA ALA A 55 -12.91 12.63 -2.71
C ALA A 55 -11.60 13.29 -3.13
N VAL A 56 -11.20 13.15 -4.41
CA VAL A 56 -9.99 13.78 -4.94
C VAL A 56 -10.12 15.31 -4.92
N HIS A 57 -11.31 15.86 -5.19
CA HIS A 57 -11.53 17.30 -5.13
C HIS A 57 -11.42 17.85 -3.71
N LEU A 58 -11.98 17.14 -2.71
CA LEU A 58 -11.85 17.49 -1.30
C LEU A 58 -10.40 17.45 -0.83
N LEU A 59 -9.64 16.41 -1.19
CA LEU A 59 -8.21 16.31 -0.85
C LEU A 59 -7.40 17.51 -1.35
N LYS A 60 -7.69 17.99 -2.57
CA LYS A 60 -7.05 19.20 -3.12
C LYS A 60 -7.42 20.46 -2.33
N LYS A 61 -8.67 20.58 -1.88
CA LYS A 61 -9.11 21.72 -1.04
C LYS A 61 -8.45 21.69 0.33
N PHE A 62 -8.40 20.51 0.97
CA PHE A 62 -7.75 20.35 2.28
C PHE A 62 -6.26 20.69 2.23
N GLN A 63 -5.56 20.33 1.15
CA GLN A 63 -4.15 20.71 1.00
C GLN A 63 -3.94 22.24 1.09
N ILE A 64 -4.83 23.02 0.48
CA ILE A 64 -4.78 24.49 0.50
C ILE A 64 -5.11 25.03 1.90
N LEU A 65 -6.16 24.47 2.54
CA LEU A 65 -6.63 24.90 3.86
C LEU A 65 -5.63 24.58 4.97
N ASP A 66 -4.96 23.44 4.88
CA ASP A 66 -4.00 22.96 5.88
C ASP A 66 -2.60 23.54 5.69
N PHE A 67 -2.38 24.41 4.68
CA PHE A 67 -1.09 25.01 4.34
C PHE A 67 0.05 23.97 4.22
N THR A 68 -0.28 22.78 3.72
CA THR A 68 0.67 21.67 3.60
C THR A 68 1.58 21.83 2.40
N SER A 69 2.68 21.06 2.36
CA SER A 69 3.62 21.09 1.24
C SER A 69 2.90 20.86 -0.09
N PRO A 70 3.22 21.64 -1.15
CA PRO A 70 2.61 21.45 -2.47
C PRO A 70 2.93 20.08 -3.07
N LYS A 71 4.05 19.45 -2.64
CA LYS A 71 4.46 18.10 -3.04
C LYS A 71 4.05 17.06 -2.00
N GLN A 72 2.76 16.74 -1.94
CA GLN A 72 2.24 15.73 -1.00
C GLN A 72 1.91 14.42 -1.71
N SER A 73 2.22 13.30 -1.06
CA SER A 73 1.85 11.98 -1.54
C SER A 73 0.42 11.65 -1.13
N VAL A 74 -0.38 11.14 -2.06
CA VAL A 74 -1.72 10.63 -1.79
C VAL A 74 -1.64 9.12 -1.68
N TYR A 75 -2.21 8.59 -0.60
CA TYR A 75 -2.26 7.17 -0.31
C TYR A 75 -3.67 6.64 -0.50
N LEU A 76 -3.74 5.39 -0.94
CA LEU A 76 -4.95 4.59 -0.99
C LEU A 76 -4.83 3.50 0.07
N ASP A 77 -5.76 3.54 1.02
CA ASP A 77 -5.86 2.54 2.07
C ASP A 77 -6.99 1.58 1.70
N LEU A 78 -6.63 0.34 1.37
CA LEU A 78 -7.57 -0.74 1.05
C LEU A 78 -7.59 -1.75 2.20
N THR A 79 -8.80 -2.14 2.60
CA THR A 79 -9.00 -3.27 3.50
C THR A 79 -9.64 -4.39 2.70
N LEU A 80 -8.91 -5.49 2.54
CA LEU A 80 -9.34 -6.65 1.78
C LEU A 80 -10.05 -7.63 2.70
N ASP A 81 -11.23 -8.10 2.31
CA ASP A 81 -11.85 -9.23 2.98
C ASP A 81 -11.19 -10.53 2.51
N MET A 82 -10.18 -10.98 3.26
CA MET A 82 -9.42 -12.19 2.93
C MET A 82 -10.04 -13.47 3.50
N ALA A 83 -11.24 -13.39 4.09
CA ALA A 83 -11.96 -14.53 4.65
C ALA A 83 -12.58 -15.39 3.54
N LEU A 84 -11.75 -16.17 2.83
CA LEU A 84 -12.27 -17.26 2.02
C LEU A 84 -12.85 -18.34 2.94
N GLY A 85 -14.12 -18.67 2.73
CA GLY A 85 -14.93 -19.52 3.60
C GLY A 85 -14.19 -20.73 4.20
N LYS A 86 -14.41 -20.91 5.51
CA LYS A 86 -14.08 -22.04 6.41
C LYS A 86 -12.72 -22.75 6.36
N LYS A 87 -11.83 -22.62 5.36
CA LYS A 87 -10.59 -23.44 5.36
C LYS A 87 -9.28 -22.82 4.85
N LYS A 88 -9.24 -21.64 4.21
CA LYS A 88 -7.95 -21.03 3.82
C LYS A 88 -8.04 -19.51 3.83
N ASN A 89 -7.30 -18.87 4.74
CA ASN A 89 -7.00 -17.45 4.61
C ASN A 89 -6.05 -17.26 3.42
N VAL A 90 -6.23 -16.19 2.65
CA VAL A 90 -5.28 -15.83 1.58
C VAL A 90 -3.98 -15.40 2.24
N GLU A 91 -2.86 -15.97 1.81
CA GLU A 91 -1.54 -15.51 2.28
C GLU A 91 -1.30 -14.07 1.80
N PRO A 92 -0.69 -13.21 2.65
CA PRO A 92 -0.36 -11.85 2.24
C PRO A 92 0.53 -11.90 1.00
N PHE A 93 0.09 -11.22 -0.06
CA PHE A 93 0.77 -11.25 -1.35
C PHE A 93 1.46 -9.93 -1.65
N THR A 94 2.40 -10.01 -2.58
CA THR A 94 3.07 -8.85 -3.16
C THR A 94 2.90 -8.92 -4.66
N SER A 95 2.32 -7.87 -5.24
CA SER A 95 2.04 -7.76 -6.67
C SER A 95 2.68 -6.50 -7.23
N VAL A 96 2.86 -6.46 -8.55
CA VAL A 96 3.35 -5.27 -9.25
C VAL A 96 2.29 -4.86 -10.25
N LEU A 97 1.85 -3.61 -10.16
CA LEU A 97 0.90 -3.02 -11.10
C LEU A 97 1.58 -1.95 -11.94
N SER A 98 1.23 -1.87 -13.22
CA SER A 98 1.63 -0.75 -14.05
C SER A 98 0.55 0.32 -13.98
N LEU A 99 0.95 1.55 -13.64
CA LEU A 99 0.04 2.68 -13.58
C LEU A 99 0.03 3.41 -14.92
N PRO A 100 -1.13 3.89 -15.39
CA PRO A 100 -1.24 4.57 -16.68
C PRO A 100 -0.46 5.89 -16.72
N TYR A 101 -0.29 6.52 -15.55
CA TYR A 101 0.46 7.77 -15.42
C TYR A 101 1.52 7.62 -14.33
N PRO A 102 2.82 7.70 -14.69
CA PRO A 102 3.88 7.64 -13.70
C PRO A 102 3.85 8.90 -12.83
N PHE A 103 3.89 8.71 -11.51
CA PHE A 103 3.95 9.82 -10.53
C PHE A 103 5.29 9.86 -9.76
N ALA A 104 6.10 8.82 -9.87
CA ALA A 104 7.46 8.81 -9.35
C ALA A 104 8.39 9.46 -10.38
N SER A 105 9.25 10.37 -9.91
CA SER A 105 10.27 10.99 -10.76
C SER A 105 11.43 10.02 -11.05
N GLU A 106 11.59 9.01 -10.21
CA GLU A 106 12.64 8.00 -10.33
C GLU A 106 12.11 6.80 -11.10
N ILE A 107 12.83 6.41 -12.15
CA ILE A 107 12.58 5.19 -12.89
C ILE A 107 13.17 4.04 -12.07
N ASN A 108 12.41 2.95 -11.92
CA ASN A 108 12.87 1.80 -11.18
C ASN A 108 14.11 1.18 -11.84
N LYS A 109 15.12 0.85 -11.03
CA LYS A 109 16.31 0.14 -11.52
C LYS A 109 15.98 -1.34 -11.64
N VAL A 110 15.93 -1.83 -12.88
CA VAL A 110 15.65 -3.24 -13.15
C VAL A 110 16.94 -3.97 -13.54
N ALA A 111 17.22 -5.06 -12.83
CA ALA A 111 18.30 -5.99 -13.15
C ALA A 111 17.73 -7.22 -13.86
N VAL A 112 18.30 -7.57 -15.01
CA VAL A 112 17.87 -8.72 -15.82
C VAL A 112 18.92 -9.81 -15.80
N PHE A 113 18.49 -11.03 -15.45
CA PHE A 113 19.33 -12.21 -15.46
C PHE A 113 19.07 -13.07 -16.70
N THR A 114 20.10 -13.26 -17.52
CA THR A 114 20.10 -14.10 -18.72
C THR A 114 21.46 -14.74 -18.97
N GLU A 115 21.48 -15.95 -19.55
CA GLU A 115 22.71 -16.61 -19.99
C GLU A 115 23.05 -16.25 -21.46
N ASN A 116 22.03 -15.97 -22.26
CA ASN A 116 22.17 -15.71 -23.69
C ASN A 116 22.66 -14.29 -23.97
N ALA A 117 23.80 -14.17 -24.66
CA ALA A 117 24.37 -12.86 -25.02
C ALA A 117 23.44 -12.00 -25.90
N SER A 118 22.59 -12.61 -26.73
CA SER A 118 21.59 -11.90 -27.53
C SER A 118 20.52 -11.24 -26.65
N GLU A 119 20.08 -11.94 -25.60
CA GLU A 119 19.07 -11.43 -24.67
C GLU A 119 19.62 -10.32 -23.78
N VAL A 120 20.91 -10.38 -23.42
CA VAL A 120 21.60 -9.29 -22.71
C VAL A 120 21.54 -8.00 -23.52
N LYS A 121 21.88 -8.06 -24.82
CA LYS A 121 21.82 -6.89 -25.70
C LYS A 121 20.41 -6.32 -25.80
N ILE A 122 19.41 -7.18 -25.94
CA ILE A 122 18.00 -6.76 -25.96
C ILE A 122 17.64 -6.07 -24.65
N ALA A 123 18.07 -6.59 -23.50
CA ALA A 123 17.80 -5.97 -22.20
C ALA A 123 18.46 -4.59 -22.06
N GLU A 124 19.70 -4.45 -22.50
CA GLU A 124 20.45 -3.18 -22.49
C GLU A 124 19.81 -2.13 -23.42
N GLU A 125 19.44 -2.53 -24.64
CA GLU A 125 18.75 -1.66 -25.61
C GLU A 125 17.39 -1.20 -25.07
N ASN A 126 16.69 -2.08 -24.36
CA ASN A 126 15.44 -1.76 -23.69
C ASN A 126 15.65 -1.07 -22.33
N GLY A 127 16.85 -0.56 -22.03
CA GLY A 127 17.12 0.28 -20.85
C GLY A 127 17.04 -0.44 -19.51
N ALA A 128 17.44 -1.71 -19.44
CA ALA A 128 17.77 -2.35 -18.18
C ALA A 128 18.97 -1.64 -17.52
N ALA A 129 18.92 -1.45 -16.20
CA ALA A 129 20.03 -0.83 -15.48
C ALA A 129 21.25 -1.76 -15.43
N PHE A 130 20.98 -3.07 -15.33
CA PHE A 130 22.00 -4.10 -15.32
C PHE A 130 21.47 -5.33 -16.06
N ALA A 131 22.30 -5.93 -16.90
CA ALA A 131 21.99 -7.18 -17.60
C ALA A 131 23.20 -8.12 -17.55
N GLY A 132 22.96 -9.41 -17.29
CA GLY A 132 24.02 -10.41 -17.28
C GLY A 132 23.61 -11.74 -16.63
N GLY A 133 24.52 -12.71 -16.62
CA GLY A 133 24.28 -14.03 -16.02
C GLY A 133 25.00 -14.17 -14.66
N THR A 134 25.85 -15.19 -14.56
CA THR A 134 26.67 -15.51 -13.37
C THR A 134 27.50 -14.34 -12.83
N SER A 135 28.05 -13.50 -13.70
CA SER A 135 28.85 -12.34 -13.30
C SER A 135 28.03 -11.33 -12.49
N LEU A 136 26.76 -11.14 -12.84
CA LEU A 136 25.85 -10.25 -12.10
C LEU A 136 25.51 -10.81 -10.72
N ILE A 137 25.36 -12.14 -10.62
CA ILE A 137 25.04 -12.83 -9.37
C ILE A 137 26.12 -12.58 -8.31
N GLN A 138 27.39 -12.62 -8.69
CA GLN A 138 28.51 -12.34 -7.79
C GLN A 138 28.51 -10.89 -7.32
N LYS A 139 28.35 -9.92 -8.22
CA LYS A 139 28.30 -8.50 -7.86
C LYS A 139 27.16 -8.16 -6.90
N ILE A 140 26.01 -8.80 -7.06
CA ILE A 140 24.88 -8.65 -6.14
C ILE A 140 25.19 -9.35 -4.81
N TRP A 141 25.90 -10.47 -4.83
CA TRP A 141 26.35 -11.15 -3.61
C TRP A 141 27.33 -10.31 -2.79
N ASP A 142 28.18 -9.53 -3.46
CA ASP A 142 29.16 -8.63 -2.83
C ASP A 142 28.59 -7.24 -2.50
N ASP A 143 27.29 -7.02 -2.68
CA ASP A 143 26.57 -5.74 -2.44
C ASP A 143 27.06 -4.56 -3.30
N GLU A 144 27.75 -4.82 -4.41
CA GLU A 144 28.19 -3.79 -5.35
C GLU A 144 27.00 -3.19 -6.13
N ILE A 145 26.01 -4.03 -6.45
CA ILE A 145 24.84 -3.67 -7.26
C ILE A 145 23.57 -3.82 -6.43
N VAL A 146 22.78 -2.75 -6.36
CA VAL A 146 21.45 -2.73 -5.76
C VAL A 146 20.43 -2.32 -6.82
N ALA A 147 19.50 -3.24 -7.11
CA ALA A 147 18.36 -2.98 -7.98
C ALA A 147 17.03 -3.05 -7.21
N ASP A 148 16.02 -2.39 -7.76
CA ASP A 148 14.67 -2.36 -7.18
C ASP A 148 13.92 -3.64 -7.52
N PHE A 149 13.95 -4.01 -8.81
CA PHE A 149 13.33 -5.21 -9.35
C PHE A 149 14.35 -6.12 -10.03
N TYR A 150 14.13 -7.42 -9.89
CA TYR A 150 14.93 -8.47 -10.51
C TYR A 150 14.03 -9.24 -11.46
N VAL A 151 14.45 -9.35 -12.72
CA VAL A 151 13.76 -10.09 -13.78
C VAL A 151 14.70 -11.19 -14.24
N ALA A 152 14.18 -12.38 -14.54
CA ALA A 152 15.04 -13.49 -14.93
C ALA A 152 14.37 -14.39 -15.96
N VAL A 153 15.17 -14.93 -16.87
CA VAL A 153 14.75 -15.97 -17.81
C VAL A 153 14.73 -17.33 -17.07
N PRO A 154 13.85 -18.27 -17.43
CA PRO A 154 13.79 -19.57 -16.75
C PRO A 154 15.11 -20.36 -16.73
N GLU A 155 15.99 -20.15 -17.72
CA GLU A 155 17.25 -20.90 -17.90
C GLU A 155 18.26 -20.63 -16.78
N ILE A 156 18.41 -19.37 -16.35
CA ILE A 156 19.36 -18.94 -15.29
C ILE A 156 18.85 -19.22 -13.85
N MET A 157 17.61 -19.70 -13.70
CA MET A 157 17.00 -19.96 -12.37
C MET A 157 17.82 -20.87 -11.44
N PRO A 158 18.42 -21.98 -11.93
CA PRO A 158 19.21 -22.86 -11.08
C PRO A 158 20.37 -22.14 -10.38
N GLU A 159 21.03 -21.22 -11.10
CA GLU A 159 22.16 -20.44 -10.59
C GLU A 159 21.69 -19.34 -9.64
N LEU A 160 20.55 -18.71 -9.95
CA LEU A 160 19.95 -17.64 -9.16
C LEU A 160 19.48 -18.11 -7.77
N ASN A 161 19.25 -19.40 -7.56
CA ASN A 161 18.86 -19.97 -6.26
C ASN A 161 19.84 -19.61 -5.13
N ARG A 162 21.11 -19.34 -5.45
CA ARG A 162 22.11 -18.87 -4.46
C ARG A 162 21.67 -17.56 -3.80
N LEU A 163 21.06 -16.66 -4.58
CA LEU A 163 20.58 -15.35 -4.12
C LEU A 163 19.22 -15.39 -3.40
N ARG A 164 18.57 -16.56 -3.29
CA ARG A 164 17.23 -16.68 -2.70
C ARG A 164 17.15 -16.14 -1.28
N LYS A 165 18.16 -16.42 -0.44
CA LYS A 165 18.23 -15.93 0.94
C LYS A 165 18.56 -14.44 1.03
N LYS A 166 19.27 -13.89 0.03
CA LYS A 166 19.67 -12.48 0.00
C LYS A 166 18.52 -11.60 -0.46
N LEU A 167 17.88 -11.97 -1.57
CA LEU A 167 16.79 -11.20 -2.18
C LEU A 167 15.45 -11.38 -1.44
N ASN A 168 15.23 -12.50 -0.74
CA ASN A 168 14.01 -12.79 0.02
C ASN A 168 12.72 -12.47 -0.76
N LYS A 169 12.05 -11.36 -0.43
CA LYS A 169 10.77 -10.93 -1.03
C LYS A 169 10.92 -10.39 -2.45
N LYS A 170 12.11 -9.88 -2.81
CA LYS A 170 12.46 -9.37 -4.15
C LYS A 170 12.91 -10.47 -5.12
N TYR A 171 12.95 -11.73 -4.67
CA TYR A 171 13.33 -12.84 -5.53
C TYR A 171 12.34 -12.99 -6.70
N PRO A 172 12.81 -13.19 -7.96
CA PRO A 172 11.92 -13.37 -9.11
C PRO A 172 11.00 -14.58 -8.91
N LYS A 173 9.70 -14.38 -9.13
CA LYS A 173 8.67 -15.43 -9.04
C LYS A 173 7.78 -15.41 -10.27
N LEU A 174 7.32 -16.58 -10.70
CA LEU A 174 6.31 -16.69 -11.76
C LEU A 174 5.02 -15.97 -11.37
N SER A 175 4.62 -16.06 -10.08
CA SER A 175 3.43 -15.38 -9.56
C SER A 175 3.49 -13.86 -9.65
N ARG A 176 4.70 -13.28 -9.75
CA ARG A 176 4.94 -11.83 -9.88
C ARG A 176 5.17 -11.38 -11.31
N ASN A 177 5.07 -12.28 -12.29
CA ASN A 177 5.43 -12.03 -13.69
C ASN A 177 6.89 -11.54 -13.88
N SER A 178 7.78 -11.84 -12.93
CA SER A 178 9.21 -11.50 -13.01
C SER A 178 10.05 -12.57 -13.72
N ILE A 179 9.40 -13.64 -14.18
CA ILE A 179 10.02 -14.76 -14.89
C ILE A 179 9.33 -14.91 -16.23
N GLY A 180 10.11 -14.87 -17.31
CA GLY A 180 9.56 -14.98 -18.66
C GLY A 180 10.65 -14.98 -19.71
N ARG A 181 10.27 -15.29 -20.95
CA ARG A 181 11.15 -15.20 -22.13
C ARG A 181 11.06 -13.83 -22.81
N ASP A 182 9.91 -13.16 -22.66
CA ASP A 182 9.66 -11.83 -23.24
C ASP A 182 10.26 -10.73 -22.35
N ILE A 183 11.58 -10.53 -22.44
CA ILE A 183 12.30 -9.51 -21.66
C ILE A 183 11.77 -8.08 -21.88
N PRO A 184 11.49 -7.62 -23.13
CA PRO A 184 11.03 -6.25 -23.35
C PRO A 184 9.72 -5.93 -22.63
N LYS A 185 8.74 -6.84 -22.72
CA LYS A 185 7.44 -6.67 -22.06
C LYS A 185 7.58 -6.63 -20.54
N MET A 186 8.43 -7.48 -19.97
CA MET A 186 8.68 -7.47 -18.52
C MET A 186 9.36 -6.16 -18.11
N LEU A 187 10.35 -5.69 -18.88
CA LEU A 187 11.03 -4.43 -18.60
C LEU A 187 10.07 -3.23 -18.61
N GLU A 188 9.16 -3.16 -19.57
CA GLU A 188 8.14 -2.10 -19.61
C GLU A 188 7.26 -2.11 -18.34
N LEU A 189 6.85 -3.30 -17.88
CA LEU A 189 6.05 -3.45 -16.67
C LEU A 189 6.81 -3.05 -15.41
N PHE A 190 8.07 -3.46 -15.25
CA PHE A 190 8.83 -3.19 -14.02
C PHE A 190 9.45 -1.79 -13.97
N LYS A 191 9.74 -1.16 -15.12
CA LYS A 191 10.22 0.23 -15.18
C LYS A 191 9.23 1.21 -14.57
N ASN A 192 7.96 1.03 -14.88
CA ASN A 192 6.85 1.85 -14.38
C ASN A 192 6.03 1.14 -13.29
N GLY A 193 6.51 -0.03 -12.84
CA GLY A 193 5.80 -0.89 -11.93
C GLY A 193 5.74 -0.31 -10.54
N HIS A 194 4.55 -0.27 -9.96
CA HIS A 194 4.31 0.04 -8.57
C HIS A 194 4.14 -1.26 -7.79
N GLU A 195 5.00 -1.48 -6.79
CA GLU A 195 4.88 -2.64 -5.91
C GLU A 195 3.79 -2.41 -4.86
N ILE A 196 2.87 -3.36 -4.78
CA ILE A 196 1.77 -3.39 -3.86
C ILE A 196 1.98 -4.56 -2.93
N LYS A 197 1.93 -4.28 -1.63
CA LYS A 197 2.16 -5.28 -0.60
C LYS A 197 1.05 -5.24 0.43
N VAL A 198 0.46 -6.41 0.70
CA VAL A 198 -0.44 -6.59 1.83
C VAL A 198 0.39 -6.63 3.11
N ASP A 199 -0.04 -5.86 4.11
CA ASP A 199 0.62 -5.79 5.40
C ASP A 199 0.59 -7.17 6.08
N GLU A 200 1.76 -7.63 6.52
CA GLU A 200 1.92 -8.93 7.17
C GLU A 200 1.37 -8.90 8.61
N GLU A 201 1.36 -7.73 9.26
CA GLU A 201 0.91 -7.62 10.66
C GLU A 201 -0.61 -7.58 10.78
N ARG A 202 -1.24 -6.79 9.90
CA ARG A 202 -2.70 -6.61 9.89
C ARG A 202 -3.42 -7.63 9.03
N GLU A 203 -2.66 -8.38 8.21
CA GLU A 203 -3.04 -9.38 7.22
C GLU A 203 -4.00 -8.88 6.12
N ASN A 204 -4.92 -7.98 6.42
CA ASN A 204 -6.01 -7.55 5.53
C ASN A 204 -5.85 -6.10 5.04
N PHE A 205 -4.81 -5.40 5.47
CA PHE A 205 -4.63 -3.98 5.17
C PHE A 205 -3.56 -3.77 4.11
N LEU A 206 -3.86 -2.90 3.16
CA LEU A 206 -2.99 -2.54 2.06
C LEU A 206 -2.95 -1.02 1.94
N GLN A 207 -1.76 -0.44 2.07
CA GLN A 207 -1.56 0.98 1.85
C GLN A 207 -0.61 1.18 0.67
N THR A 208 -1.06 1.91 -0.35
CA THR A 208 -0.28 2.16 -1.57
C THR A 208 -0.28 3.64 -1.91
N LYS A 209 0.80 4.10 -2.53
CA LYS A 209 0.89 5.48 -2.99
C LYS A 209 0.32 5.54 -4.40
N ILE A 210 -0.64 6.43 -4.63
CA ILE A 210 -1.32 6.55 -5.92
C ILE A 210 -0.97 7.83 -6.68
N ALA A 211 -0.41 8.83 -6.01
CA ALA A 211 0.01 10.04 -6.68
C ALA A 211 1.00 10.83 -5.81
N THR A 212 1.81 11.65 -6.44
CA THR A 212 2.43 12.81 -5.80
C THR A 212 1.75 14.04 -6.37
N VAL A 213 0.93 14.71 -5.57
CA VAL A 213 0.34 16.00 -5.96
C VAL A 213 1.51 16.99 -6.07
N PRO A 214 1.58 17.79 -7.15
CA PRO A 214 1.16 19.17 -7.02
C PRO A 214 -0.13 19.42 -7.77
N LEU A 215 -0.76 20.57 -7.50
CA LEU A 215 -2.04 21.06 -8.03
C LEU A 215 -2.25 20.93 -9.57
N TRP A 216 -1.24 20.54 -10.35
CA TRP A 216 -1.28 20.36 -11.80
C TRP A 216 -1.80 18.99 -12.29
N TYR A 217 -1.76 17.91 -11.50
CA TYR A 217 -2.33 16.64 -11.97
C TYR A 217 -3.84 16.81 -12.14
N MET A 218 -4.32 16.64 -13.39
CA MET A 218 -5.76 16.69 -13.67
C MET A 218 -6.48 15.66 -12.80
N LEU A 219 -7.66 16.04 -12.32
CA LEU A 219 -8.50 15.19 -11.49
C LEU A 219 -8.72 13.82 -12.16
N SER A 220 -8.81 13.81 -13.49
CA SER A 220 -8.88 12.62 -14.34
C SER A 220 -7.75 11.63 -14.11
N PHE A 221 -6.50 12.08 -13.93
CA PHE A 221 -5.35 11.19 -13.77
C PHE A 221 -5.40 10.42 -12.45
N VAL A 222 -5.73 11.10 -11.35
CA VAL A 222 -5.84 10.45 -10.04
C VAL A 222 -7.02 9.47 -10.05
N VAL A 223 -8.15 9.86 -10.65
CA VAL A 223 -9.32 8.99 -10.79
C VAL A 223 -9.01 7.74 -11.62
N GLN A 224 -8.29 7.89 -12.74
CA GLN A 224 -7.87 6.76 -13.57
C GLN A 224 -6.91 5.84 -12.83
N GLN A 225 -5.98 6.38 -12.04
CA GLN A 225 -5.08 5.54 -11.23
C GLN A 225 -5.84 4.79 -10.16
N VAL A 226 -6.78 5.42 -9.44
CA VAL A 226 -7.63 4.74 -8.46
C VAL A 226 -8.43 3.60 -9.11
N LYS A 227 -8.95 3.81 -10.33
CA LYS A 227 -9.66 2.76 -11.08
C LYS A 227 -8.79 1.56 -11.46
N VAL A 228 -7.46 1.64 -11.46
CA VAL A 228 -6.58 0.48 -11.69
C VAL A 228 -6.57 -0.47 -10.49
N TYR A 229 -6.89 0.03 -9.29
CA TYR A 229 -6.92 -0.76 -8.06
C TYR A 229 -8.29 -1.41 -7.78
N TYR A 230 -9.34 -0.97 -8.48
CA TYR A 230 -10.69 -1.55 -8.42
C TYR A 230 -10.88 -2.58 -9.54
#